data_AF-A0A661QMU6-F1
#
_entry.id   AF-A0A661QMU6-F1
#
_cell.length_a   1.000
_cell.length_b   1.000
_cell.length_c   1.000
_cell.angle_alpha   90.00
_cell.angle_beta   90.00
_cell.angle_gamma   90.00
#
_symmetry.space_group_name_H-M   'P 1'
#
loop_
_entity.id
_entity.type
_entity.pdbx_description
1 polymer ?
#
loop_
_entity_poly.entity_id
_entity_poly.type
_entity_poly.pdbx_seq_one_letter_code
_entity_poly.pdbx_strand_id
1 'polypeptide(L)' 'MSLEKLLGIIARGEGEEVEFKRNVAGVAETVCAMANTKGGYILVGIDDRGRVTGVEPEEEEKLV' A
#
# COMPACT_ATOMS: atom_id res chain seq x y z
N MET A 1 7.49 -11.79 1.57
CA MET A 1 6.39 -11.93 0.57
C MET A 1 7.01 -12.34 -0.76
N SER A 2 6.41 -13.25 -1.54
CA SER A 2 6.92 -13.58 -2.90
C SER A 2 6.40 -12.58 -3.93
N LEU A 3 7.13 -12.43 -5.04
CA LEU A 3 6.74 -11.53 -6.14
C LEU A 3 5.40 -11.95 -6.76
N GLU A 4 5.17 -13.24 -6.94
CA GLU A 4 3.92 -13.79 -7.45
C GLU A 4 2.73 -13.40 -6.56
N LYS A 5 2.90 -13.48 -5.24
CA LYS A 5 1.86 -13.07 -4.28
C LYS A 5 1.60 -11.57 -4.36
N LEU A 6 2.64 -10.74 -4.46
CA LEU A 6 2.50 -9.29 -4.59
C LEU A 6 1.74 -8.92 -5.86
N LEU A 7 2.15 -9.47 -7.01
CA LEU A 7 1.49 -9.25 -8.29
C LEU A 7 0.03 -9.74 -8.26
N GLY A 8 -0.26 -10.85 -7.58
CA GLY A 8 -1.62 -11.33 -7.36
C GLY A 8 -2.47 -10.37 -6.52
N ILE A 9 -1.89 -9.69 -5.52
CA ILE A 9 -2.58 -8.65 -4.75
C ILE A 9 -2.86 -7.43 -5.64
N ILE A 10 -1.85 -6.96 -6.38
CA ILE A 10 -1.99 -5.82 -7.29
C ILE A 10 -3.07 -6.09 -8.35
N ALA A 11 -3.09 -7.30 -8.93
CA ALA A 11 -4.07 -7.71 -9.93
C ALA A 11 -5.51 -7.79 -9.38
N ARG A 12 -5.69 -8.08 -8.08
CA ARG A 12 -7.01 -8.03 -7.42
C ARG A 12 -7.52 -6.61 -7.21
N GLY A 13 -6.63 -5.62 -7.15
CA GLY A 13 -6.98 -4.24 -6.85
C GLY A 13 -7.21 -3.97 -5.36
N GLU A 14 -7.69 -2.75 -5.08
CA GLU A 14 -8.02 -2.29 -3.72
C GLU A 14 -9.28 -2.97 -3.16
N GLY A 15 -9.38 -3.03 -1.84
CA GLY A 15 -10.53 -3.57 -1.12
C GLY A 15 -10.37 -3.43 0.39
N GLU A 16 -11.24 -4.08 1.17
CA GLU A 16 -11.26 -3.94 2.65
C GLU A 16 -9.92 -4.29 3.33
N GLU A 17 -9.09 -5.13 2.70
CA GLU A 17 -7.80 -5.61 3.24
C GLU A 17 -6.61 -5.15 2.39
N VAL A 18 -6.82 -4.33 1.36
CA VAL A 18 -5.76 -3.88 0.43
C VAL A 18 -5.99 -2.43 0.05
N GLU A 19 -5.03 -1.56 0.38
CA GLU A 19 -5.04 -0.14 0.01
C GLU A 19 -3.81 0.18 -0.85
N PHE A 20 -3.99 0.89 -1.98
CA PHE A 20 -2.88 1.40 -2.77
C PHE A 20 -2.64 2.87 -2.44
N LYS A 21 -1.38 3.22 -2.23
CA LYS A 21 -0.97 4.61 -2.06
C LYS A 21 0.18 4.95 -2.98
N ARG A 22 0.08 6.09 -3.66
CA ARG A 22 1.17 6.59 -4.51
C ARG A 22 2.38 7.03 -3.69
N ASN A 23 2.14 7.55 -2.49
CA ASN A 23 3.16 8.05 -1.58
C ASN A 23 2.80 7.73 -0.12
N VAL A 24 3.64 8.18 0.81
CA VAL A 24 3.49 7.90 2.24
C VAL A 24 2.38 8.72 2.93
N ALA A 25 1.71 9.62 2.20
CA ALA A 25 0.69 10.49 2.78
C ALA A 25 -0.50 9.69 3.33
N GLY A 26 -0.81 9.93 4.61
CA GLY A 26 -1.92 9.28 5.29
C GLY A 26 -1.73 7.77 5.50
N VAL A 27 -0.53 7.21 5.34
CA VAL A 27 -0.28 5.78 5.63
C VAL A 27 -0.61 5.48 7.10
N ALA A 28 -0.24 6.35 8.04
CA ALA A 28 -0.54 6.17 9.46
C ALA A 28 -2.04 6.04 9.75
N GLU A 29 -2.89 6.83 9.07
CA GLU A 29 -4.34 6.72 9.20
C GLU A 29 -4.86 5.38 8.68
N THR A 30 -4.38 4.95 7.51
CA THR A 30 -4.71 3.65 6.93
C THR A 30 -4.24 2.50 7.82
N VAL A 31 -3.06 2.61 8.44
CA VAL A 31 -2.56 1.64 9.43
C VAL A 31 -3.53 1.53 10.60
N CYS A 32 -3.95 2.65 11.18
CA CYS A 32 -4.94 2.66 12.27
C CYS A 32 -6.27 2.04 11.83
N ALA A 33 -6.77 2.39 10.64
CA ALA A 33 -8.02 1.85 10.11
C ALA A 33 -7.96 0.33 9.90
N MET A 34 -6.86 -0.18 9.34
CA MET A 34 -6.65 -1.61 9.14
C MET A 34 -6.45 -2.35 10.47
N ALA A 35 -5.68 -1.77 11.41
CA ALA A 35 -5.46 -2.36 12.73
C ALA A 35 -6.75 -2.50 13.54
N ASN A 36 -7.71 -1.58 13.35
CA ASN A 36 -9.02 -1.63 13.99
C ASN A 36 -10.03 -2.57 13.30
N THR A 37 -9.67 -3.18 12.16
CA THR A 37 -10.58 -4.01 11.36
C THR A 37 -9.99 -5.40 11.12
N LYS A 38 -9.88 -5.86 9.87
CA LYS A 38 -9.40 -7.20 9.51
C LYS A 38 -7.88 -7.26 9.31
N GLY A 39 -7.18 -6.14 9.47
CA GLY A 39 -5.81 -5.98 9.01
C GLY A 39 -5.74 -5.86 7.49
N GLY A 40 -4.55 -6.03 6.92
CA GLY A 40 -4.39 -5.98 5.47
C GLY A 40 -2.99 -5.63 4.98
N TYR A 41 -2.94 -5.21 3.73
CA TYR A 41 -1.74 -4.75 3.03
C TYR A 41 -1.94 -3.30 2.58
N ILE A 42 -0.98 -2.44 2.93
CA ILE A 42 -0.85 -1.09 2.36
C ILE A 42 0.32 -1.17 1.39
N LEU A 43 0.05 -0.99 0.09
CA LEU A 43 1.08 -0.99 -0.93
C LEU A 43 1.41 0.45 -1.32
N VAL A 44 2.61 0.90 -0.97
CA VAL A 44 3.09 2.26 -1.27
C VAL A 44 3.89 2.25 -2.58
N GLY A 45 3.74 3.30 -3.38
CA GLY A 45 4.31 3.41 -4.71
C GLY A 45 3.48 2.72 -5.78
N ILE A 46 2.16 2.63 -5.56
CA ILE A 46 1.18 2.12 -6.54
C ILE A 46 0.11 3.19 -6.73
N ASP A 47 -0.25 3.47 -7.98
CA ASP A 47 -1.37 4.35 -8.28
C ASP A 47 -2.73 3.66 -8.21
N ASP A 48 -3.79 4.44 -8.20
CA ASP A 48 -5.19 4.00 -8.13
C ASP A 48 -5.62 3.14 -9.34
N ARG A 49 -4.73 2.96 -10.33
CA ARG A 49 -4.91 2.05 -11.48
C ARG A 49 -4.08 0.77 -11.34
N GLY A 50 -3.43 0.54 -10.19
CA GLY A 50 -2.58 -0.61 -9.93
C GLY A 50 -1.21 -0.56 -10.62
N ARG A 51 -0.79 0.61 -11.13
CA ARG A 51 0.53 0.75 -11.76
C ARG A 51 1.57 1.04 -10.70
N VAL A 52 2.68 0.30 -10.73
CA VAL A 52 3.82 0.54 -9.85
C VAL A 52 4.52 1.82 -10.28
N THR A 53 4.44 2.85 -9.44
CA THR A 53 5.08 4.16 -9.64
C THR A 53 6.41 4.27 -8.90
N GLY A 54 6.65 3.44 -7.89
CA GLY A 54 7.79 3.58 -6.99
C GLY A 54 7.57 4.66 -5.92
N VAL A 55 8.54 4.80 -5.01
CA VAL A 55 8.56 5.78 -3.92
C VAL A 55 9.89 6.51 -3.98
N GLU A 56 9.87 7.84 -3.85
CA GLU A 56 11.11 8.63 -3.78
C GLU A 56 11.82 8.37 -2.43
N PRO A 57 13.16 8.32 -2.38
CA PRO A 57 13.91 8.00 -1.15
C PRO A 57 13.58 8.94 0.03
N GLU A 58 13.31 10.21 -0.28
CA GLU A 58 12.95 11.26 0.68
C GLU A 58 11.58 11.03 1.34
N GLU A 59 10.70 10.27 0.69
CA GLU A 59 9.41 9.88 1.24
C GLU A 59 9.51 8.63 2.11
N GLU A 60 10.43 7.72 1.80
CA GLU A 60 10.70 6.52 2.61
C GLU A 60 11.12 6.90 4.04
N GLU A 61 11.94 7.95 4.20
CA GLU A 61 12.42 8.42 5.50
C GLU A 61 11.29 8.92 6.44
N LYS A 62 10.11 9.21 5.90
CA LYS A 62 8.93 9.65 6.68
C LYS A 62 8.16 8.49 7.31
N LEU A 63 8.49 7.25 6.98
CA LEU A 63 7.89 6.04 7.56
C LEU A 63 8.63 5.53 8.80
N VAL A 64 9.79 6.11 9.15
CA VAL A 64 10.70 5.66 10.22
C VAL A 64 10.46 6.37 11.54
#